data_AF-A0A9J7EVP1-F1
#
_entry.id   AF-A0A9J7EVP1-F1
#
_cell.length_a   1.000
_cell.length_b   1.000
_cell.length_c   1.000
_cell.angle_alpha   90.00
_cell.angle_beta   90.00
_cell.angle_gamma   90.00
#
_symmetry.space_group_name_H-M   'P 1'
#
loop_
_entity.id
_entity.type
_entity.pdbx_description
1 polymer ?
#
loop_
_entity_poly.entity_id
_entity_poly.type
_entity_poly.pdbx_seq_one_letter_code
_entity_poly.pdbx_strand_id
1 'polypeptide(L)'
;MQKKYPSSTVDYGIRILCASIPFAMAVAAPTLGPIIGLVGSLCLSTAAIMFPAVLDICVLYPDKYGPGSYKLLSDIIIILLGGFCCFSGVYTSMLEIVETLS
;
A
#
# COMPACT_ATOMS: atom_id res chain seq x y z
N MET A 1 -26.04 20.55 -3.55
CA MET A 1 -25.74 19.09 -3.49
C MET A 1 -25.41 18.57 -4.89
N GLN A 2 -24.21 18.85 -5.39
CA GLN A 2 -23.80 18.51 -6.77
C GLN A 2 -22.39 17.90 -6.74
N LYS A 3 -22.30 16.56 -6.79
CA LYS A 3 -21.19 15.92 -7.49
C LYS A 3 -21.75 14.79 -8.36
N LYS A 4 -22.31 15.27 -9.45
CA LYS A 4 -22.60 14.62 -10.72
C LYS A 4 -21.58 13.51 -11.01
N TYR A 5 -22.00 12.24 -10.91
CA TYR A 5 -21.38 11.09 -11.57
C TYR A 5 -22.09 10.84 -12.91
N PRO A 6 -21.58 11.38 -14.03
CA PRO A 6 -21.90 10.89 -15.35
C PRO A 6 -20.61 10.42 -16.02
N SER A 7 -20.45 9.10 -16.15
CA SER A 7 -19.80 8.45 -17.29
C SER A 7 -19.39 7.03 -16.86
N SER A 8 -20.15 6.02 -17.31
CA SER A 8 -19.79 4.61 -17.12
C SER A 8 -18.36 4.32 -17.59
N THR A 9 -17.81 5.08 -18.54
CA THR A 9 -16.42 4.99 -19.00
C THR A 9 -15.40 5.19 -17.88
N VAL A 10 -15.69 6.02 -16.88
CA VAL A 10 -14.74 6.31 -15.79
C VAL A 10 -14.64 5.11 -14.84
N ASP A 11 -15.75 4.45 -14.53
CA ASP A 11 -15.78 3.22 -13.74
C ASP A 11 -14.97 2.09 -14.40
N TYR A 12 -15.16 1.90 -15.72
CA TYR A 12 -14.37 0.92 -16.48
C TYR A 12 -12.88 1.30 -16.52
N GLY A 13 -12.57 2.58 -16.70
CA GLY A 13 -11.19 3.09 -16.69
C GLY A 13 -10.47 2.79 -15.38
N ILE A 14 -11.11 3.04 -14.23
CA ILE A 14 -10.52 2.78 -12.90
C ILE A 14 -10.32 1.27 -12.67
N ARG A 15 -11.27 0.43 -13.07
CA ARG A 15 -11.11 -1.04 -12.95
C ARG A 15 -9.93 -1.56 -13.77
N ILE A 16 -9.83 -1.12 -15.03
CA ILE A 16 -8.74 -1.53 -15.92
C ILE A 16 -7.40 -1.05 -15.36
N LEU A 17 -7.32 0.20 -14.90
CA LEU A 17 -6.11 0.76 -14.31
C LEU A 17 -5.68 -0.03 -13.06
N CYS A 18 -6.61 -0.28 -12.12
CA CYS A 18 -6.32 -0.96 -10.87
C CYS A 18 -5.91 -2.43 -11.08
N ALA A 19 -6.45 -3.10 -12.11
CA ALA A 19 -6.07 -4.47 -12.48
C ALA A 19 -4.77 -4.53 -13.30
N SER A 20 -4.45 -3.48 -14.06
CA SER A 20 -3.24 -3.44 -14.89
C SER A 20 -1.94 -3.40 -14.09
N ILE A 21 -1.96 -2.83 -12.88
CA ILE A 21 -0.80 -2.73 -11.99
C ILE A 21 -0.29 -4.13 -11.56
N PRO A 22 -1.10 -4.99 -10.92
CA PRO A 22 -0.67 -6.35 -10.59
C PRO A 22 -0.42 -7.20 -11.83
N PHE A 23 -1.11 -6.95 -12.94
CA PHE A 23 -0.86 -7.65 -14.20
C PHE A 23 0.54 -7.33 -14.78
N ALA A 24 0.94 -6.06 -14.80
CA ALA A 24 2.27 -5.66 -15.25
C ALA A 24 3.39 -6.24 -14.37
N MET A 25 3.18 -6.30 -13.06
CA MET A 25 4.10 -6.96 -12.13
C MET A 25 4.20 -8.47 -12.37
N ALA A 26 3.07 -9.14 -12.63
CA ALA A 26 3.04 -10.57 -12.94
C ALA A 26 3.74 -10.92 -14.26
N VAL A 27 3.74 -10.01 -15.24
CA VAL A 27 4.45 -10.20 -16.52
C VAL A 27 5.97 -10.06 -16.36
N ALA A 28 6.44 -9.19 -15.46
CA ALA A 28 7.86 -8.96 -15.24
C ALA A 28 8.57 -10.14 -14.55
N ALA A 29 7.86 -10.93 -13.73
CA ALA A 29 8.38 -12.11 -13.05
C ALA A 29 7.31 -13.23 -13.07
N PRO A 30 7.48 -14.30 -13.89
CA PRO A 30 6.49 -15.36 -14.02
C PRO A 30 6.50 -16.38 -12.86
N THR A 31 7.40 -16.22 -11.88
CA THR A 31 7.42 -17.04 -10.66
C THR A 31 6.33 -16.56 -9.71
N LEU A 32 5.32 -17.41 -9.48
CA LEU A 32 4.11 -17.07 -8.71
C LEU A 32 4.39 -16.78 -7.22
N GLY A 33 5.44 -17.36 -6.64
CA GLY A 33 5.83 -17.16 -5.23
C GLY A 33 6.15 -15.69 -4.89
N PRO A 34 7.17 -15.08 -5.51
CA PRO A 34 7.63 -13.74 -5.16
C PRO A 34 6.59 -12.67 -5.50
N ILE A 35 5.84 -12.83 -6.59
CA ILE A 35 4.82 -11.83 -6.99
C ILE A 35 3.65 -11.74 -6.00
N ILE A 36 3.22 -12.87 -5.40
CA ILE A 36 2.11 -12.87 -4.44
C ILE A 36 2.54 -12.16 -3.16
N GLY A 37 3.78 -12.36 -2.71
CA GLY A 37 4.35 -11.65 -1.57
C GLY A 37 4.61 -10.16 -1.82
N LEU A 38 5.09 -9.81 -3.01
CA LEU A 38 5.42 -8.43 -3.38
C LEU A 38 4.15 -7.57 -3.59
N VAL A 39 3.15 -8.07 -4.32
CA VAL A 39 1.84 -7.38 -4.46
C VAL A 39 1.12 -7.27 -3.12
N GLY A 40 1.15 -8.33 -2.31
CA GLY A 40 0.57 -8.34 -0.97
C GLY A 40 1.19 -7.27 -0.07
N SER A 41 2.52 -7.23 0.04
CA SER A 41 3.23 -6.27 0.90
C SER A 41 3.01 -4.80 0.49
N LEU A 42 2.95 -4.50 -0.82
CA LEU A 42 2.69 -3.15 -1.34
C LEU A 42 1.26 -2.68 -1.07
N CYS A 43 0.28 -3.53 -1.35
CA CYS A 43 -1.14 -3.20 -1.15
C CYS A 43 -1.51 -3.16 0.34
N LEU A 44 -1.02 -4.11 1.13
CA LEU A 44 -1.23 -4.14 2.57
C LEU A 44 -0.56 -2.92 3.22
N SER A 45 0.66 -2.55 2.83
CA SER A 45 1.30 -1.33 3.36
C SER A 45 0.43 -0.12 3.07
N THR A 46 0.01 0.09 1.83
CA THR A 46 -0.79 1.29 1.50
C THR A 46 -2.13 1.29 2.22
N ALA A 47 -2.87 0.18 2.26
CA ALA A 47 -4.18 0.12 2.93
C ALA A 47 -4.07 0.16 4.46
N ALA A 48 -3.16 -0.64 5.04
CA ALA A 48 -2.95 -0.72 6.48
C ALA A 48 -2.22 0.50 7.07
N ILE A 49 -1.56 1.33 6.25
CA ILE A 49 -0.91 2.58 6.67
C ILE A 49 -1.78 3.80 6.36
N MET A 50 -2.45 3.85 5.21
CA MET A 50 -3.40 4.94 4.92
C MET A 50 -4.55 4.95 5.91
N PHE A 51 -5.12 3.78 6.23
CA PHE A 51 -6.26 3.70 7.12
C PHE A 51 -5.98 4.27 8.52
N PRO A 52 -4.90 3.92 9.24
CA PRO A 52 -4.59 4.52 10.52
C PRO A 52 -4.22 6.01 10.41
N ALA A 53 -3.54 6.47 9.35
CA ALA A 53 -3.27 7.89 9.15
C ALA A 53 -4.58 8.70 8.99
N VAL A 54 -5.53 8.17 8.24
CA VAL A 54 -6.86 8.78 8.08
C VAL A 54 -7.64 8.72 9.39
N LEU A 55 -7.62 7.60 10.11
CA LEU A 55 -8.26 7.47 11.42
C LEU A 55 -7.68 8.45 12.44
N ASP A 56 -6.37 8.63 12.46
CA ASP A 56 -5.67 9.53 13.37
C ASP A 56 -6.03 11.01 13.10
N ILE A 57 -6.21 11.37 11.83
CA ILE A 57 -6.70 12.70 11.42
C ILE A 57 -8.18 12.87 11.79
N CYS A 58 -9.02 11.86 11.54
CA CYS A 58 -10.45 11.91 11.85
C CYS A 58 -10.70 11.97 13.36
N VAL A 59 -9.94 11.21 14.17
CA VAL A 59 -10.17 11.10 15.62
C VAL A 59 -9.64 12.32 16.38
N LEU A 60 -8.63 13.03 15.85
CA LEU A 60 -8.09 14.25 16.47
C LEU A 60 -8.89 15.52 16.09
N TYR A 61 -9.95 15.38 15.31
CA TYR A 61 -10.90 16.45 15.04
C TYR A 61 -12.02 16.31 16.09
N PRO A 62 -12.16 17.12 17.17
CA PRO A 62 -11.92 18.56 17.32
C PRO A 62 -11.27 19.02 18.66
N ASP A 63 -10.75 18.13 19.52
CA ASP A 63 -10.27 18.49 20.86
C ASP A 63 -8.74 18.50 20.95
N LYS A 64 -8.20 19.72 20.98
CA LYS A 64 -6.92 20.14 21.55
C LYS A 64 -5.72 19.24 21.20
N TYR A 65 -4.83 19.77 20.34
CA TYR A 65 -3.40 19.45 20.37
C TYR A 65 -2.83 19.71 21.78
N GLY A 66 -3.00 18.74 22.68
CA GLY A 66 -2.50 18.70 24.06
C GLY A 66 -1.46 17.58 24.23
N PRO A 67 -0.62 17.66 25.28
CA PRO A 67 0.77 17.25 25.25
C PRO A 67 0.92 15.74 25.32
N GLY A 68 1.14 15.12 24.18
CA GLY A 68 2.05 14.02 24.18
C GLY A 68 2.32 13.46 22.81
N SER A 69 3.61 13.29 22.58
CA SER A 69 4.23 12.72 21.40
C SER A 69 3.77 11.30 21.06
N TYR A 70 2.71 10.76 21.68
CA TYR A 70 2.11 9.46 21.36
C TYR A 70 1.52 9.43 19.94
N LYS A 71 1.01 10.56 19.45
CA LYS A 71 0.53 10.68 18.06
C LYS A 71 1.68 10.65 17.05
N LEU A 72 2.75 11.41 17.35
CA LEU A 72 3.98 11.44 16.56
C LEU A 72 4.68 10.08 16.56
N LEU A 73 4.66 9.37 17.69
CA LEU A 73 5.26 8.03 17.83
C LEU A 73 4.49 6.99 17.01
N SER A 74 3.16 7.06 17.00
CA SER A 74 2.33 6.14 16.21
C SER A 74 2.56 6.33 14.71
N ASP A 75 2.67 7.58 14.26
CA ASP A 75 2.98 7.91 12.87
C ASP A 75 4.38 7.38 12.46
N ILE A 76 5.40 7.55 13.31
CA ILE A 76 6.74 7.00 13.11
C ILE A 76 6.75 5.47 13.04
N ILE A 77 6.04 4.79 13.95
CA ILE A 77 5.97 3.32 13.95
C ILE A 77 5.34 2.82 12.65
N ILE A 78 4.27 3.49 12.18
CA ILE A 78 3.58 3.16 10.94
C ILE A 78 4.50 3.34 9.72
N ILE A 79 5.24 4.45 9.65
CA ILE A 79 6.23 4.70 8.58
C ILE A 79 7.31 3.62 8.57
N LEU A 80 7.84 3.25 9.74
CA LEU A 80 8.86 2.20 9.85
C LEU A 80 8.33 0.82 9.46
N LEU A 81 7.11 0.46 9.89
CA LEU A 81 6.50 -0.83 9.58
C LEU A 81 6.25 -0.97 8.06
N GLY A 82 5.79 0.09 7.41
CA GLY A 82 5.66 0.14 5.95
C GLY A 82 6.98 0.00 5.23
N GLY A 83 7.99 0.74 5.70
CA GLY A 83 9.36 0.63 5.19
C GLY A 83 9.88 -0.80 5.28
N PHE A 84 9.83 -1.42 6.46
CA PHE A 84 10.29 -2.80 6.69
C PHE A 84 9.51 -3.84 5.88
N CYS A 85 8.19 -3.69 5.75
CA CYS A 85 7.35 -4.59 4.96
C CYS A 85 7.71 -4.53 3.46
N CYS A 86 7.85 -3.30 2.93
CA CYS A 86 8.26 -3.10 1.55
C CYS A 86 9.69 -3.61 1.31
N PHE A 87 10.60 -3.40 2.26
CA PHE A 87 11.94 -3.96 2.23
C PHE A 87 11.84 -5.48 2.12
N SER A 88 11.25 -6.15 3.11
CA SER A 88 11.16 -7.61 3.18
C SER A 88 10.62 -8.26 1.89
N GLY A 89 9.61 -7.66 1.26
CA GLY A 89 9.07 -8.13 -0.03
C GLY A 89 10.05 -7.98 -1.21
N VAL A 90 10.82 -6.89 -1.27
CA VAL A 90 11.87 -6.70 -2.27
C VAL A 90 13.05 -7.65 -2.02
N TYR A 91 13.43 -7.88 -0.76
CA TYR A 91 14.51 -8.81 -0.40
C TYR A 91 14.20 -10.25 -0.80
N THR A 92 12.99 -10.73 -0.51
CA THR A 92 12.58 -12.09 -0.90
C THR A 92 12.52 -12.24 -2.42
N SER A 93 11.98 -11.24 -3.12
CA SER A 93 11.93 -11.27 -4.59
C SER A 93 13.32 -11.27 -5.23
N MET A 94 14.25 -10.47 -4.71
CA MET A 94 15.64 -10.45 -5.20
C MET A 94 16.37 -11.76 -4.90
N LEU A 95 16.14 -12.37 -3.73
CA LEU A 95 16.74 -13.67 -3.39
C LEU A 95 16.27 -14.78 -4.34
N GLU A 96 14.98 -14.87 -4.64
CA GLU A 96 14.47 -15.89 -5.57
C GLU A 96 14.99 -15.69 -7.00
N ILE A 97 15.12 -14.44 -7.46
CA ILE A 97 15.69 -14.15 -8.79
C ILE A 97 17.15 -14.60 -8.85
N VAL A 98 17.93 -14.36 -7.80
CA VAL A 98 19.36 -14.74 -7.74
C VAL A 98 19.51 -16.26 -7.60
N GLU A 99 18.67 -16.92 -6.79
CA GLU A 99 18.67 -18.37 -6.62
C GLU A 99 18.26 -19.11 -7.90
N THR A 100 17.30 -18.57 -8.66
CA THR A 100 16.88 -19.15 -9.95
C THR A 100 17.97 -19.00 -11.03
N LEU A 101 18.91 -18.06 -10.86
CA LEU A 101 19.99 -17.80 -11.81
C LEU A 101 21.26 -18.64 -11.51
N SER A 102 21.34 -19.33 -10.36
CA SER A 102 22.47 -20.19 -9.96
C SER A 102 22.13 -21.68 -10.07
#